data_AF-A0A815IQJ7-F1
#
_entry.id   AF-A0A815IQJ7-F1
#
_cell.length_a   1.000
_cell.length_b   1.000
_cell.length_c   1.000
_cell.angle_alpha   90.00
_cell.angle_beta   90.00
_cell.angle_gamma   90.00
#
_symmetry.space_group_name_H-M   'P 1'
#
loop_
_entity.id
_entity.type
_entity.pdbx_description
1 polymer ?
#
loop_
_entity_poly.entity_id
_entity_poly.type
_entity_poly.pdbx_seq_one_letter_code
_entity_poly.pdbx_strand_id
1 'polypeptide(L)'
;MIMDLDQTTKITLSCDTSKEHSGPTMIHSTGVPNYHIHPMQVYILQEAFPDDKIRNDSQGILCSVPPANVIEALKKGAGFSIISTKTSGGRKVWVLSLEGSGSDDGGDEGGD
;
A
#
# COMPACT_ATOMS: atom_id res chain seq x y z
N MET A 1 14.37 14.22 -6.73
CA MET A 1 14.53 13.53 -5.44
C MET A 1 14.00 12.12 -5.67
N ILE A 2 14.88 11.13 -5.78
CA ILE A 2 14.45 9.73 -5.95
C ILE A 2 14.17 9.24 -4.53
N MET A 3 12.90 9.20 -4.14
CA MET A 3 12.49 8.59 -2.86
C MET A 3 12.41 7.09 -3.10
N ASP A 4 13.47 6.38 -2.73
CA ASP A 4 13.60 4.93 -2.92
C ASP A 4 12.59 4.22 -2.00
N LEU A 5 11.58 3.60 -2.59
CA LEU A 5 10.68 2.70 -1.87
C LEU A 5 11.39 1.35 -1.73
N ASP A 6 11.77 1.02 -0.49
CA ASP A 6 12.40 -0.26 -0.20
C ASP A 6 11.48 -1.43 -0.55
N GLN A 7 12.01 -2.46 -1.21
CA GLN A 7 11.24 -3.62 -1.68
C GLN A 7 10.63 -4.45 -0.54
N THR A 8 11.08 -4.26 0.71
CA THR A 8 10.46 -4.88 1.88
C THR A 8 9.20 -4.13 2.37
N THR A 9 8.92 -2.95 1.80
CA THR A 9 7.77 -2.13 2.17
C THR A 9 6.47 -2.83 1.78
N LYS A 10 5.67 -3.15 2.80
CA LYS A 10 4.31 -3.66 2.62
C LYS A 10 3.31 -2.59 3.04
N ILE A 11 2.32 -2.36 2.19
CA ILE A 11 1.19 -1.47 2.50
C ILE A 11 0.02 -2.34 2.89
N THR A 12 -0.62 -2.01 4.01
CA THR A 12 -1.87 -2.62 4.40
C THR A 12 -2.97 -1.57 4.35
N LEU A 13 -4.04 -1.89 3.63
CA LEU A 13 -5.25 -1.12 3.56
C LEU A 13 -6.34 -1.84 4.32
N SER A 14 -7.19 -1.10 5.03
CA SER A 14 -8.36 -1.69 5.68
C SER A 14 -9.55 -0.75 5.65
N CYS A 15 -10.74 -1.36 5.58
CA CYS A 15 -12.00 -0.65 5.70
C CYS A 15 -13.02 -1.53 6.43
N ASP A 16 -14.11 -0.91 6.89
CA ASP A 16 -15.30 -1.65 7.29
C ASP A 16 -15.97 -2.25 6.05
N THR A 17 -16.37 -3.52 6.09
CA THR A 17 -17.00 -4.21 4.96
C THR A 17 -18.30 -3.54 4.53
N SER A 18 -19.04 -2.93 5.47
CA SER A 18 -20.28 -2.20 5.15
C SER A 18 -20.02 -0.91 4.36
N LYS A 19 -18.77 -0.45 4.32
CA LYS A 19 -18.36 0.79 3.64
C LYS A 19 -17.26 0.55 2.60
N GLU A 20 -17.09 -0.68 2.10
CA GLU A 20 -16.05 -0.99 1.12
C GLU A 20 -16.13 -0.12 -0.15
N HIS A 21 -17.33 0.30 -0.56
CA HIS A 21 -17.51 1.03 -1.82
C HIS A 21 -17.66 2.56 -1.64
N SER A 22 -17.74 3.04 -0.41
CA SER A 22 -18.13 4.44 -0.12
C SER A 22 -17.45 5.03 1.11
N GLY A 23 -16.73 4.19 1.87
CA GLY A 23 -16.12 4.56 3.13
C GLY A 23 -14.67 4.94 3.00
N PRO A 24 -14.13 5.53 4.08
CA PRO A 24 -12.72 5.84 4.15
C PRO A 24 -11.89 4.55 4.25
N THR A 25 -10.68 4.62 3.72
CA THR A 25 -9.69 3.56 3.78
C THR A 25 -8.58 3.97 4.75
N MET A 26 -8.32 3.11 5.73
CA MET A 26 -7.15 3.21 6.60
C MET A 26 -5.96 2.57 5.90
N ILE A 27 -4.84 3.27 5.84
CA ILE A 27 -3.63 2.85 5.13
C ILE A 27 -2.47 2.91 6.11
N HIS A 28 -1.71 1.83 6.22
CA HIS A 28 -0.48 1.79 7.01
C HIS A 28 0.63 1.06 6.27
N SER A 29 1.87 1.48 6.49
CA SER A 29 3.05 0.79 5.97
C SER A 29 3.71 -0.05 7.05
N THR A 30 4.32 -1.15 6.64
CA THR A 30 5.26 -1.95 7.44
C THR A 30 6.54 -2.13 6.65
N GLY A 31 7.68 -2.31 7.34
CA GLY A 31 9.00 -2.32 6.69
C GLY A 31 9.59 -0.92 6.44
N VAL A 32 8.95 0.14 6.94
CA VAL A 32 9.44 1.52 6.81
C VAL A 32 10.03 1.97 8.15
N PRO A 33 11.35 2.05 8.30
CA PRO A 33 11.95 2.54 9.54
C PRO A 33 11.59 4.01 9.76
N ASN A 34 11.17 4.33 10.98
CA ASN A 34 10.82 5.67 11.47
C ASN A 34 9.49 6.29 11.02
N TYR A 35 8.69 5.61 10.18
CA TYR A 35 7.40 6.15 9.73
C TYR A 35 6.29 5.10 9.73
N HIS A 36 5.09 5.49 10.16
CA HIS A 36 3.88 4.67 10.05
C HIS A 36 3.39 4.56 8.59
N ILE A 37 3.79 5.51 7.74
CA ILE A 37 3.58 5.48 6.29
C ILE A 37 4.77 6.07 5.55
N HIS A 38 5.16 5.47 4.43
CA HIS A 38 6.23 6.04 3.61
C HIS A 38 5.79 7.36 2.96
N PRO A 39 6.59 8.46 3.01
CA PRO A 39 6.21 9.75 2.42
C PRO A 39 5.81 9.68 0.94
N MET A 40 6.48 8.83 0.16
CA MET A 40 6.16 8.62 -1.26
C MET A 40 4.72 8.11 -1.47
N GLN A 41 4.20 7.30 -0.54
CA GLN A 41 2.81 6.81 -0.64
C GLN A 41 1.82 7.95 -0.39
N VAL A 42 2.12 8.84 0.57
CA VAL A 42 1.31 10.03 0.80
C VAL A 42 1.30 10.92 -0.44
N TYR A 43 2.45 11.13 -1.07
CA TYR A 43 2.58 11.89 -2.31
C TYR A 43 1.72 11.31 -3.44
N ILE A 44 1.82 10.00 -3.71
CA ILE A 44 1.02 9.31 -4.73
C ILE A 44 -0.48 9.50 -4.50
N LEU A 45 -0.92 9.42 -3.23
CA LEU A 45 -2.33 9.57 -2.87
C LEU A 45 -2.80 11.02 -3.02
N GLN A 46 -1.96 12.00 -2.68
CA GLN A 46 -2.28 13.42 -2.87
C GLN A 46 -2.34 13.80 -4.34
N GLU A 47 -1.48 13.22 -5.20
CA GLU A 47 -1.56 13.43 -6.65
C GLU A 47 -2.79 12.76 -7.26
N ALA A 48 -3.12 11.54 -6.85
CA ALA A 48 -4.28 10.81 -7.36
C ALA A 48 -5.61 11.40 -6.86
N PHE A 49 -5.62 11.96 -5.65
CA PHE A 49 -6.81 12.48 -4.97
C PHE A 49 -6.53 13.87 -4.36
N PRO A 50 -6.36 14.92 -5.19
CA PRO A 50 -5.98 16.25 -4.72
C PRO A 50 -7.00 16.90 -3.78
N ASP A 51 -8.28 16.53 -3.90
CA ASP A 51 -9.37 17.00 -3.04
C ASP A 51 -9.53 16.18 -1.75
N ASP A 52 -8.85 15.04 -1.60
CA ASP A 52 -8.95 14.23 -0.39
C ASP A 52 -8.13 14.84 0.75
N LYS A 53 -8.78 14.98 1.91
CA LYS A 53 -8.13 15.43 3.13
C LYS A 53 -7.54 14.23 3.85
N ILE A 54 -6.39 13.77 3.36
CA ILE A 54 -5.62 12.71 4.02
C ILE A 54 -5.32 13.15 5.46
N ARG A 55 -5.75 12.33 6.41
CA ARG A 55 -5.58 12.60 7.85
C ARG A 55 -4.57 11.63 8.44
N ASN A 56 -3.62 12.14 9.21
CA ASN A 56 -2.76 11.28 10.01
C ASN A 56 -3.58 10.65 11.14
N ASP A 57 -3.39 9.35 11.33
CA ASP A 57 -3.92 8.58 12.43
C ASP A 57 -2.75 7.97 13.22
N SER A 58 -2.99 7.63 14.49
CA SER A 58 -2.02 6.91 15.33
C SER A 58 -1.49 5.60 14.71
N GLN A 59 -2.24 4.98 13.80
CA GLN A 59 -1.88 3.72 13.16
C GLN A 59 -1.42 3.86 11.70
N GLY A 60 -1.50 5.06 11.10
CA GLY A 60 -1.22 5.27 9.68
C GLY A 60 -1.87 6.55 9.14
N ILE A 61 -2.54 6.46 7.99
CA ILE A 61 -3.32 7.55 7.43
C ILE A 61 -4.74 7.11 7.08
N LEU A 62 -5.67 8.03 7.19
CA LEU A 62 -7.04 7.86 6.76
C LEU A 62 -7.27 8.64 5.46
N CYS A 63 -7.58 7.92 4.39
CA CYS A 63 -7.99 8.45 3.10
C CYS A 63 -9.51 8.35 2.99
N SER A 64 -10.21 9.40 2.53
CA SER A 64 -11.70 9.35 2.43
C SER A 64 -12.19 8.62 1.19
N VAL A 65 -11.27 8.02 0.44
CA VAL A 65 -11.51 7.33 -0.82
C VAL A 65 -11.67 5.81 -0.56
N PRO A 66 -12.54 5.12 -1.31
CA PRO A 66 -12.72 3.67 -1.20
C PRO A 66 -11.44 2.87 -1.52
N PRO A 67 -11.23 1.68 -0.93
CA PRO A 67 -9.99 0.91 -1.07
C PRO A 67 -9.63 0.57 -2.51
N ALA A 68 -10.62 0.31 -3.37
CA ALA A 68 -10.37 -0.03 -4.78
C ALA A 68 -9.61 1.07 -5.52
N ASN A 69 -10.00 2.33 -5.32
CA ASN A 69 -9.36 3.47 -5.96
C ASN A 69 -7.97 3.71 -5.36
N VAL A 70 -7.82 3.57 -4.04
CA VAL A 70 -6.53 3.70 -3.36
C VAL A 70 -5.54 2.66 -3.87
N ILE A 71 -5.97 1.41 -4.00
CA ILE A 71 -5.17 0.31 -4.57
C ILE A 71 -4.76 0.64 -6.01
N GLU A 72 -5.70 1.13 -6.83
CA GLU A 72 -5.40 1.51 -8.22
C GLU A 72 -4.37 2.64 -8.29
N ALA A 73 -4.48 3.66 -7.43
CA ALA A 73 -3.53 4.76 -7.34
C ALA A 73 -2.12 4.27 -6.95
N LEU A 74 -2.01 3.42 -5.92
CA LEU A 74 -0.73 2.85 -5.50
C LEU A 74 -0.12 1.94 -6.56
N LYS A 75 -0.95 1.19 -7.28
CA LYS A 75 -0.52 0.37 -8.42
C LYS A 75 0.03 1.24 -9.55
N LYS A 76 -0.67 2.29 -9.95
CA LYS A 76 -0.25 3.19 -11.04
C LYS A 76 0.97 4.06 -10.66
N GLY A 77 1.01 4.54 -9.42
CA GLY A 77 2.05 5.48 -8.96
C GLY A 77 3.36 4.82 -8.57
N ALA A 78 3.34 3.56 -8.11
CA ALA A 78 4.54 2.87 -7.63
C ALA A 78 4.63 1.39 -8.00
N GLY A 79 3.67 0.80 -8.70
CA GLY A 79 3.73 -0.62 -9.08
C GLY A 79 3.41 -1.59 -7.95
N PHE A 80 2.62 -1.16 -6.96
CA PHE A 80 2.13 -2.05 -5.92
C PHE A 80 1.08 -3.03 -6.45
N SER A 81 1.21 -4.30 -6.04
CA SER A 81 0.23 -5.36 -6.33
C SER A 81 -0.24 -6.03 -5.05
N ILE A 82 -1.49 -6.49 -5.06
CA ILE A 82 -2.10 -7.18 -3.92
C ILE A 82 -1.45 -8.55 -3.77
N ILE A 83 -0.87 -8.82 -2.61
CA ILE A 83 -0.28 -10.13 -2.26
C ILE A 83 -1.17 -10.92 -1.29
N SER A 84 -2.10 -10.26 -0.59
CA SER A 84 -3.03 -10.93 0.31
C SER A 84 -4.30 -10.10 0.50
N THR A 85 -5.43 -10.77 0.68
CA THR A 85 -6.70 -10.16 1.09
C THR A 85 -7.34 -11.02 2.17
N LYS A 86 -7.81 -10.41 3.25
CA LYS A 86 -8.52 -11.10 4.33
C LYS A 86 -9.75 -10.31 4.77
N THR A 87 -10.78 -11.01 5.21
CA THR A 87 -11.98 -10.43 5.82
C THR A 87 -12.15 -11.03 7.20
N SER A 88 -12.26 -10.20 8.24
CA SER A 88 -12.45 -10.66 9.61
C SER A 88 -13.14 -9.59 10.45
N GLY A 89 -14.13 -10.00 11.26
CA GLY A 89 -14.81 -9.11 12.21
C GLY A 89 -15.45 -7.86 11.59
N GLY A 90 -16.04 -7.97 10.40
CA GLY A 90 -16.64 -6.83 9.69
C GLY A 90 -15.63 -5.87 9.04
N ARG A 91 -14.35 -6.24 9.00
CA ARG A 91 -13.31 -5.49 8.29
C ARG A 91 -12.71 -6.29 7.16
N LYS A 92 -12.44 -5.61 6.06
CA LYS A 92 -11.67 -6.15 4.93
C LYS A 92 -10.31 -5.50 4.93
N VAL A 93 -9.29 -6.30 4.68
CA VAL A 93 -7.88 -5.91 4.73
C VAL A 93 -7.20 -6.41 3.47
N TRP A 94 -6.44 -5.53 2.82
CA TRP A 94 -5.59 -5.84 1.67
C TRP A 94 -4.15 -5.57 2.03
N VAL A 95 -3.25 -6.46 1.63
CA VAL A 95 -1.81 -6.28 1.77
C VAL A 95 -1.20 -6.20 0.38
N LEU A 96 -0.45 -5.13 0.13
CA LEU A 96 0.20 -4.82 -1.14
C LEU A 96 1.72 -4.82 -0.96
N SER A 97 2.42 -5.23 -2.01
CA SER A 97 3.88 -5.20 -2.13
C SER A 97 4.28 -4.72 -3.51
N LEU A 98 5.48 -4.19 -3.67
CA LEU A 98 6.02 -3.87 -4.99
C LEU A 98 6.25 -5.17 -5.78
N GLU A 99 5.85 -5.19 -7.06
CA GLU A 99 6.20 -6.30 -7.95
C GLU A 99 7.71 -6.26 -8.24
N GLY A 100 8.41 -7.33 -7.83
CA GLY A 100 9.87 -7.38 -7.79
C GLY A 100 10.41 -8.25 -6.64
N SER A 101 9.60 -8.60 -5.65
CA SER A 101 9.96 -9.58 -4.60
C SER A 101 9.90 -11.04 -5.06
N GLY A 102 10.09 -11.30 -6.35
CA GLY A 102 10.59 -12.60 -6.79
C GLY A 102 12.09 -12.54 -6.65
N SER A 103 12.65 -13.30 -5.69
CA SER A 103 14.05 -13.70 -5.81
C SER A 103 14.17 -14.45 -7.14
N ASP A 104 14.54 -13.75 -8.20
CA ASP A 104 15.14 -14.37 -9.37
C ASP A 104 16.55 -14.78 -8.91
N ASP A 105 16.64 -15.89 -8.17
CA ASP A 105 17.90 -16.61 -7.95
C ASP A 105 18.17 -17.41 -9.24
N GLY A 106 18.29 -16.67 -10.33
CA GLY A 106 18.67 -17.15 -11.64
C GLY A 106 20.19 -17.07 -11.77
N GLY A 107 20.86 -18.21 -11.58
CA GLY A 107 22.09 -18.52 -12.28
C GLY A 107 23.33 -18.73 -11.41
N ASP A 108 23.78 -19.98 -11.35
CA ASP A 108 25.15 -20.32 -11.77
C ASP A 108 25.15 -21.72 -12.41
N GLU A 109 25.28 -21.75 -13.74
CA GLU A 109 25.81 -22.91 -14.46
C GLU A 109 27.34 -22.86 -14.37
N GLY A 110 27.95 -23.91 -13.80
CA GLY A 110 29.38 -24.18 -13.83
C GLY A 110 29.74 -25.10 -12.66
N GLY A 111 30.24 -26.32 -12.81
CA GLY A 111 31.02 -26.93 -13.87
C GLY A 111 32.08 -27.79 -13.15
N ASP A 112 31.99 -29.11 -13.29
CA ASP A 112 33.06 -30.07 -13.65
C ASP A 112 32.46 -31.48 -13.72
#